data_AF-A0A832ND70-F1
#
_entry.id   AF-A0A832ND70-F1
#
_cell.length_a   1.000
_cell.length_b   1.000
_cell.length_c   1.000
_cell.angle_alpha   90.00
_cell.angle_beta   90.00
_cell.angle_gamma   90.00
#
_symmetry.space_group_name_H-M   'P 1'
#
loop_
_entity.id
_entity.type
_entity.pdbx_description
1 polymer ?
#
loop_
_entity_poly.entity_id
_entity_poly.type
_entity_poly.pdbx_seq_one_letter_code
_entity_poly.pdbx_strand_id
1 'polypeptide(L)'
;MRRYSLKTGLPPEAEEAIKSLIGVSVEGDRIVFSINGIRIAELTADAILGAVAPNTLSLGDHENYLHSITVANVIIPSRPETKKNIRSLSADDAPPLPDVIEYERAEGKGGREVGFDSETAPDLVKTPEGGIDLKAVLALLALHLVRLERRLEQISS
;
A
#
# COMPACT_ATOMS: atom_id res chain seq x y z
N MET A 1 -35.68 3.89 3.35
CA MET A 1 -34.33 4.31 2.91
C MET A 1 -33.77 5.28 3.94
N ARG A 2 -32.91 4.84 4.86
CA ARG A 2 -32.29 5.73 5.87
C ARG A 2 -31.10 6.43 5.22
N ARG A 3 -31.23 7.74 4.94
CA ARG A 3 -30.11 8.58 4.49
C ARG A 3 -29.25 8.90 5.72
N TYR A 4 -28.01 8.44 5.73
CA TYR A 4 -27.02 8.90 6.69
C TYR A 4 -26.60 10.32 6.29
N SER A 5 -26.89 11.31 7.15
CA SER A 5 -26.50 12.70 6.93
C SER A 5 -25.05 12.88 7.39
N LEU A 6 -24.12 12.92 6.44
CA LEU A 6 -22.78 13.47 6.68
C LEU A 6 -22.95 14.96 7.00
N LYS A 7 -22.75 15.35 8.27
CA LYS A 7 -22.61 16.76 8.62
C LYS A 7 -21.19 17.18 8.26
N THR A 8 -21.02 17.85 7.12
CA THR A 8 -19.70 18.21 6.60
C THR A 8 -19.22 19.58 7.07
N GLY A 9 -20.11 20.40 7.64
CA GLY A 9 -19.80 21.79 8.03
C GLY A 9 -19.61 22.73 6.84
N LEU A 10 -19.97 22.29 5.62
CA LEU A 10 -19.86 23.06 4.39
C LEU A 10 -21.15 23.83 4.08
N PRO A 11 -21.09 24.88 3.25
CA PRO A 11 -22.27 25.55 2.73
C PRO A 11 -23.24 24.55 2.04
N PRO A 12 -24.56 24.76 2.11
CA PRO A 12 -25.56 23.82 1.56
C PRO A 12 -25.32 23.42 0.10
N GLU A 13 -24.88 24.37 -0.73
CA GLU A 13 -24.57 24.13 -2.15
C GLU A 13 -23.37 23.18 -2.34
N ALA A 14 -22.34 23.29 -1.48
CA ALA A 14 -21.18 22.41 -1.48
C ALA A 14 -21.52 21.02 -0.89
N GLU A 15 -22.40 20.97 0.11
CA GLU A 15 -22.95 19.71 0.61
C GLU A 15 -23.71 18.94 -0.49
N GLU A 16 -24.49 19.64 -1.30
CA GLU A 16 -25.28 19.03 -2.37
C GLU A 16 -24.39 18.57 -3.54
N ALA A 17 -23.35 19.34 -3.87
CA ALA A 17 -22.32 18.95 -4.83
C ALA A 17 -21.48 17.74 -4.37
N ILE A 18 -21.16 17.61 -3.08
CA ILE A 18 -20.43 16.45 -2.55
C ILE A 18 -21.35 15.21 -2.47
N LYS A 19 -22.62 15.39 -2.11
CA LYS A 19 -23.62 14.32 -2.12
C LYS A 19 -23.87 13.76 -3.52
N SER A 20 -23.72 14.56 -4.57
CA SER A 20 -23.77 14.07 -5.96
C SER A 20 -22.46 13.41 -6.41
N LEU A 21 -21.33 13.77 -5.78
CA LEU A 21 -20.00 13.19 -6.04
C LEU A 21 -19.82 11.81 -5.40
N ILE A 22 -20.20 11.63 -4.13
CA ILE A 22 -19.96 10.39 -3.37
C ILE A 22 -21.27 9.63 -3.19
N GLY A 23 -21.33 8.43 -3.75
CA GLY A 23 -22.49 7.55 -3.63
C GLY A 23 -22.20 6.35 -2.75
N VAL A 24 -23.10 6.07 -1.80
CA VAL A 24 -23.19 4.80 -1.08
C VAL A 24 -24.55 4.19 -1.35
N SER A 25 -24.59 3.03 -1.99
CA SER A 25 -25.82 2.31 -2.30
C SER A 25 -25.80 0.90 -1.70
N VAL A 26 -27.00 0.34 -1.50
CA VAL A 26 -27.16 -1.08 -1.16
C VAL A 26 -27.69 -1.77 -2.41
N GLU A 27 -26.99 -2.80 -2.86
CA GLU A 27 -27.33 -3.56 -4.07
C GLU A 27 -27.28 -5.05 -3.74
N GLY A 28 -28.46 -5.68 -3.66
CA GLY A 28 -28.57 -7.06 -3.20
C GLY A 28 -28.03 -7.20 -1.79
N ASP A 29 -26.97 -8.00 -1.64
CA ASP A 29 -26.28 -8.32 -0.39
C ASP A 29 -25.00 -7.49 -0.17
N ARG A 30 -24.80 -6.41 -0.95
CA ARG A 30 -23.57 -5.59 -0.93
C ARG A 30 -23.85 -4.13 -0.64
N ILE A 31 -22.87 -3.47 0.00
CA ILE A 31 -22.78 -2.01 0.04
C ILE A 31 -21.76 -1.57 -0.99
N VAL A 32 -22.15 -0.65 -1.88
CA VAL A 32 -21.33 -0.18 -3.00
C VAL A 32 -20.92 1.27 -2.74
N PHE A 33 -19.63 1.53 -2.88
CA PHE A 33 -19.03 2.86 -2.81
C PHE A 33 -18.73 3.35 -4.22
N SER A 34 -19.12 4.58 -4.53
CA SER A 34 -18.92 5.19 -5.84
C SER A 34 -18.48 6.65 -5.74
N ILE A 35 -17.69 7.09 -6.72
CA ILE A 35 -17.31 8.48 -6.94
C ILE A 35 -17.75 8.85 -8.35
N ASN A 36 -18.50 9.93 -8.51
CA ASN A 36 -19.08 10.36 -9.80
C ASN A 36 -19.88 9.24 -10.50
N GLY A 37 -20.59 8.43 -9.73
CA GLY A 37 -21.33 7.26 -10.24
C GLY A 37 -20.46 6.08 -10.67
N ILE A 38 -19.13 6.19 -10.61
CA ILE A 38 -18.19 5.11 -10.89
C ILE A 38 -17.97 4.32 -9.59
N ARG A 39 -18.26 3.01 -9.61
CA ARG A 39 -18.02 2.13 -8.47
C ARG A 39 -16.52 1.98 -8.23
N ILE A 40 -16.09 2.07 -6.98
CA ILE A 40 -14.68 1.98 -6.60
C ILE A 40 -14.41 0.85 -5.60
N ALA A 41 -15.37 0.56 -4.71
CA ALA A 41 -15.24 -0.47 -3.70
C ALA A 41 -16.60 -1.07 -3.36
N GLU A 42 -16.59 -2.26 -2.78
CA GLU A 42 -17.77 -2.95 -2.26
C GLU A 42 -17.47 -3.60 -0.92
N LEU A 43 -18.45 -3.56 -0.01
CA LEU A 43 -18.50 -4.38 1.19
C LEU A 43 -19.52 -5.50 0.95
N THR A 44 -19.03 -6.74 0.91
CA THR A 44 -19.84 -7.93 0.68
C THR A 44 -20.51 -8.44 1.97
N ALA A 45 -21.47 -9.35 1.84
CA ALA A 45 -22.11 -10.01 2.98
C ALA A 45 -21.13 -10.79 3.87
N ASP A 46 -20.01 -11.26 3.32
CA ASP A 46 -18.94 -11.94 4.04
C ASP A 46 -17.98 -10.95 4.76
N ALA A 47 -18.38 -9.68 4.89
CA ALA A 47 -17.60 -8.60 5.49
C ALA A 47 -16.25 -8.33 4.79
N ILE A 48 -16.16 -8.63 3.49
CA ILE A 48 -14.98 -8.30 2.68
C ILE A 48 -15.18 -6.92 2.07
N LEU A 49 -14.34 -5.97 2.47
CA LEU A 49 -14.17 -4.70 1.77
C LEU A 49 -13.13 -4.87 0.66
N GLY A 50 -13.58 -4.79 -0.60
CA GLY A 50 -12.73 -5.03 -1.76
C GLY A 50 -12.90 -3.97 -2.84
N ALA A 51 -11.89 -3.85 -3.70
CA ALA A 51 -11.97 -3.09 -4.93
C ALA A 51 -12.93 -3.78 -5.92
N VAL A 52 -13.60 -2.99 -6.77
CA VAL A 52 -14.45 -3.57 -7.85
C VAL A 52 -13.63 -4.25 -8.94
N ALA A 53 -12.34 -3.93 -9.05
CA ALA A 53 -11.39 -4.57 -9.93
C ALA A 53 -10.02 -4.73 -9.24
N PRO A 54 -9.22 -5.75 -9.62
CA PRO A 54 -7.89 -5.90 -9.04
C PRO A 54 -7.00 -4.67 -9.26
N ASN A 55 -6.26 -4.28 -8.22
CA ASN A 55 -5.28 -3.19 -8.28
C ASN A 55 -5.86 -1.81 -8.66
N THR A 56 -7.09 -1.50 -8.25
CA THR A 56 -7.72 -0.19 -8.52
C THR A 56 -8.10 0.62 -7.28
N LEU A 57 -8.09 0.02 -6.08
CA LEU A 57 -8.41 0.71 -4.83
C LEU A 57 -7.13 0.89 -4.01
N SER A 58 -6.87 2.14 -3.60
CA SER A 58 -5.80 2.50 -2.67
C SER A 58 -6.37 2.80 -1.28
N LEU A 59 -5.61 2.48 -0.23
CA LEU A 59 -5.93 2.85 1.14
C LEU A 59 -4.98 3.96 1.59
N GLY A 60 -5.45 5.22 1.49
CA GLY A 60 -4.63 6.41 1.68
C GLY A 60 -3.76 6.75 0.47
N ASP A 61 -3.00 7.83 0.59
CA ASP A 61 -2.02 8.31 -0.38
C ASP A 61 -0.80 8.94 0.34
N HIS A 62 0.10 9.57 -0.41
CA HIS A 62 1.33 10.17 0.13
C HIS A 62 1.06 11.39 1.04
N GLU A 63 -0.10 12.04 0.93
CA GLU A 63 -0.51 13.16 1.77
C GLU A 63 -1.44 12.69 2.91
N ASN A 64 -2.22 11.65 2.67
CA ASN A 64 -3.32 11.17 3.52
C ASN A 64 -3.16 9.67 3.81
N TYR A 65 -2.02 9.27 4.36
CA TYR A 65 -1.74 7.88 4.72
C TYR A 65 -2.40 7.46 6.03
N LEU A 66 -2.65 6.15 6.16
CA LEU A 66 -3.15 5.57 7.40
C LEU A 66 -2.03 5.51 8.44
N HIS A 67 -2.29 6.05 9.64
CA HIS A 67 -1.33 6.01 10.75
C HIS A 67 -0.97 4.58 11.18
N SER A 68 -1.95 3.67 11.21
CA SER A 68 -1.74 2.29 11.63
C SER A 68 -2.79 1.36 11.02
N ILE A 69 -2.37 0.16 10.62
CA ILE A 69 -3.25 -0.91 10.15
C ILE A 69 -3.04 -2.11 11.08
N THR A 70 -4.11 -2.58 11.73
CA THR A 70 -4.08 -3.80 12.56
C THR A 70 -4.66 -4.96 11.77
N VAL A 71 -3.82 -5.93 11.43
CA VAL A 71 -4.18 -7.11 10.65
C VAL A 71 -3.50 -8.35 11.20
N ALA A 72 -4.15 -9.51 11.07
CA ALA A 72 -3.54 -10.78 11.43
C ALA A 72 -2.51 -11.24 10.39
N ASN A 73 -2.76 -10.97 9.10
CA ASN A 73 -1.91 -11.39 7.99
C ASN A 73 -1.93 -10.36 6.86
N VAL A 74 -0.83 -10.31 6.09
CA VAL A 74 -0.71 -9.57 4.83
C VAL A 74 -0.39 -10.58 3.73
N ILE A 75 -1.23 -10.63 2.70
CA ILE A 75 -1.04 -11.53 1.54
C ILE A 75 -0.71 -10.68 0.32
N ILE A 76 0.44 -10.96 -0.32
CA ILE A 76 0.84 -10.31 -1.57
C ILE A 76 0.51 -11.25 -2.73
N PRO A 77 -0.61 -11.03 -3.46
CA PRO A 77 -0.95 -11.87 -4.60
C PRO A 77 0.12 -11.77 -5.68
N SER A 78 0.52 -12.92 -6.22
CA SER A 78 1.64 -13.04 -7.16
C SER A 78 1.27 -14.02 -8.27
N ARG A 79 0.41 -13.58 -9.19
CA ARG A 79 -0.08 -14.40 -10.30
C ARG A 79 0.79 -14.19 -11.55
N PRO A 80 1.35 -15.24 -12.18
CA PRO A 80 2.20 -15.09 -13.37
C PRO A 80 1.48 -14.39 -14.53
N GLU A 81 0.18 -14.66 -14.72
CA GLU A 81 -0.64 -14.09 -15.78
C GLU A 81 -0.87 -12.58 -15.66
N THR A 82 -0.63 -11.99 -14.48
CA THR A 82 -0.74 -10.56 -14.24
C THR A 82 0.60 -9.83 -14.41
N LYS A 83 1.63 -10.50 -14.93
CA LYS A 83 2.99 -9.96 -15.07
C LYS A 83 3.44 -9.99 -16.53
N LYS A 84 4.31 -9.06 -16.89
CA LYS A 84 4.99 -8.99 -18.20
C LYS A 84 6.48 -8.76 -17.97
N ASN A 85 7.31 -9.18 -18.92
CA ASN A 85 8.76 -8.95 -18.92
C ASN A 85 9.45 -9.47 -17.64
N ILE A 86 9.08 -10.66 -17.18
CA ILE A 86 9.65 -11.27 -15.98
C ILE A 86 11.13 -11.59 -16.24
N ARG A 87 12.01 -11.05 -15.39
CA ARG A 87 13.45 -11.32 -15.38
C ARG A 87 13.88 -11.74 -13.99
N SER A 88 14.80 -12.70 -13.92
CA SER A 88 15.45 -13.07 -12.66
C SER A 88 16.49 -12.02 -12.30
N LEU A 89 16.60 -11.71 -11.01
CA LEU A 89 17.69 -10.90 -10.47
C LEU A 89 18.71 -11.85 -9.82
N SER A 90 20.00 -11.62 -10.07
CA SER A 90 21.08 -12.35 -9.42
C SER A 90 21.34 -11.78 -8.03
N ALA A 91 21.65 -12.65 -7.07
CA ALA A 91 22.12 -12.25 -5.75
C ALA A 91 23.48 -11.51 -5.82
N ASP A 92 24.30 -11.83 -6.81
CA ASP A 92 25.63 -11.21 -6.98
C ASP A 92 25.53 -9.76 -7.47
N ASP A 93 24.45 -9.43 -8.19
CA ASP A 93 24.15 -8.09 -8.71
C ASP A 93 23.21 -7.29 -7.80
N ALA A 94 22.91 -7.80 -6.59
CA ALA A 94 22.00 -7.13 -5.68
C ALA A 94 22.60 -5.78 -5.22
N PRO A 95 21.87 -4.65 -5.40
CA PRO A 95 22.32 -3.36 -4.89
C PRO A 95 22.41 -3.39 -3.36
N PRO A 96 23.09 -2.42 -2.72
CA PRO A 96 23.12 -2.32 -1.26
C PRO A 96 21.71 -2.26 -0.66
N LEU A 97 21.55 -2.80 0.55
CA LEU A 97 20.34 -2.56 1.34
C LEU A 97 20.26 -1.07 1.71
N PRO A 98 19.05 -0.50 1.82
CA PRO A 98 18.89 0.85 2.35
C PRO A 98 19.40 0.94 3.79
N ASP A 99 19.94 2.10 4.17
CA ASP A 99 20.39 2.32 5.53
C ASP A 99 19.21 2.32 6.50
N VAL A 100 19.40 1.66 7.65
CA VAL A 100 18.43 1.67 8.75
C VAL A 100 18.70 2.90 9.61
N ILE A 101 17.68 3.74 9.75
CA ILE A 101 17.76 4.98 10.51
C ILE A 101 16.70 5.02 11.59
N GLU A 102 16.95 5.86 12.59
CA GLU A 102 16.00 6.20 13.62
C GLU A 102 15.68 7.68 13.52
N TYR A 103 14.40 8.03 13.62
CA TYR A 103 13.93 9.41 13.46
C TYR A 103 12.74 9.68 14.38
N GLU A 104 12.44 10.97 14.58
CA GLU A 104 11.21 11.42 15.24
C GLU A 104 10.29 12.04 14.18
N ARG A 105 9.02 11.64 14.14
CA ARG A 105 8.07 12.24 13.19
C ARG A 105 7.79 13.68 13.57
N ALA A 106 8.01 14.59 12.61
CA ALA A 106 7.66 16.00 12.73
C ALA A 106 6.14 16.24 12.70
N GLU A 107 5.35 15.32 12.13
CA GLU A 107 3.92 15.49 11.89
C GLU A 107 3.07 14.33 12.43
N GLY A 108 1.76 14.56 12.57
CA GLY A 108 0.80 13.56 13.02
C GLY A 108 0.88 13.28 14.52
N LYS A 109 0.77 12.00 14.90
CA LYS A 109 0.85 11.59 16.33
C LYS A 109 2.26 11.67 16.92
N GLY A 110 3.26 12.08 16.13
CA GLY A 110 4.67 12.15 16.53
C GLY A 110 5.24 10.78 16.92
N GLY A 111 6.40 10.81 17.58
CA GLY A 111 7.04 9.62 18.15
C GLY A 111 8.33 9.22 17.44
N ARG A 112 9.15 8.45 18.17
CA ARG A 112 10.42 7.91 17.70
C ARG A 112 10.18 6.59 16.99
N GLU A 113 10.75 6.46 15.79
CA GLU A 113 10.54 5.33 14.89
C GLU A 113 11.86 4.85 14.29
N VAL A 114 11.86 3.62 13.79
CA VAL A 114 12.94 3.04 13.00
C VAL A 114 12.41 2.77 11.60
N GLY A 115 13.18 3.19 10.60
CA GLY A 115 12.82 3.01 9.19
C GLY A 115 14.05 3.00 8.30
N PHE A 116 13.84 3.36 7.05
CA PHE A 116 14.87 3.38 6.03
C PHE A 116 15.08 4.80 5.51
N ASP A 117 16.33 5.15 5.24
CA ASP A 117 16.66 6.41 4.58
C ASP A 117 16.35 6.29 3.08
N SER A 118 15.43 7.14 2.59
CA SER A 118 15.04 7.16 1.18
C SER A 118 16.09 7.82 0.29
N GLU A 119 16.99 8.63 0.83
CA GLU A 119 18.08 9.24 0.06
C GLU A 119 19.13 8.20 -0.33
N THR A 120 19.51 7.32 0.62
CA THR A 120 20.50 6.27 0.40
C THR A 120 19.93 4.98 -0.19
N ALA A 121 18.60 4.82 -0.16
CA ALA A 121 17.95 3.67 -0.76
C ALA A 121 18.28 3.54 -2.26
N PRO A 122 18.46 2.31 -2.79
CA PRO A 122 18.61 2.10 -4.23
C PRO A 122 17.28 2.36 -4.95
N ASP A 123 17.34 2.83 -6.20
CA ASP A 123 16.15 3.10 -7.02
C ASP A 123 15.19 1.91 -7.13
N LEU A 124 15.71 0.68 -7.03
CA LEU A 124 14.93 -0.55 -7.05
C LEU A 124 13.82 -0.60 -5.99
N VAL A 125 14.02 0.05 -4.83
CA VAL A 125 13.06 0.02 -3.71
C VAL A 125 12.29 1.33 -3.54
N LYS A 126 12.59 2.35 -4.35
CA LYS A 126 11.87 3.63 -4.30
C LYS A 126 10.55 3.53 -5.04
N THR A 127 9.53 4.14 -4.46
CA THR A 127 8.25 4.37 -5.13
C THR A 127 8.32 5.69 -5.93
N PRO A 128 7.56 5.82 -7.03
CA PRO A 128 7.47 7.07 -7.78
C PRO A 128 7.02 8.27 -6.93
N GLU A 129 6.24 8.02 -5.87
CA GLU A 129 5.66 9.03 -4.98
C GLU A 129 6.59 9.42 -3.81
N GLY A 130 7.86 8.96 -3.81
CA GLY A 130 8.86 9.35 -2.82
C GLY A 130 8.92 8.49 -1.54
N GLY A 131 8.13 7.42 -1.46
CA GLY A 131 8.22 6.41 -0.40
C GLY A 131 9.10 5.20 -0.76
N ILE A 132 9.12 4.20 0.13
CA ILE A 132 9.85 2.93 -0.05
C ILE A 132 8.87 1.77 -0.19
N ASP A 133 9.05 0.94 -1.22
CA ASP A 133 8.25 -0.27 -1.43
C ASP A 133 8.75 -1.40 -0.52
N LEU A 134 7.95 -1.75 0.50
CA LEU A 134 8.26 -2.82 1.44
C LEU A 134 8.47 -4.18 0.76
N LYS A 135 7.69 -4.50 -0.27
CA LYS A 135 7.84 -5.77 -1.01
C LYS A 135 9.18 -5.79 -1.74
N ALA A 136 9.59 -4.66 -2.32
CA ALA A 136 10.90 -4.55 -2.98
C ALA A 136 12.05 -4.67 -1.97
N VAL A 137 11.94 -4.06 -0.78
CA VAL A 137 12.93 -4.19 0.31
C VAL A 137 13.05 -5.65 0.76
N LEU A 138 11.92 -6.35 0.98
CA LEU A 138 11.93 -7.76 1.37
C LEU A 138 12.56 -8.66 0.29
N ALA A 139 12.29 -8.40 -0.98
CA ALA A 139 12.92 -9.13 -2.08
C ALA A 139 14.43 -8.88 -2.16
N LEU A 140 14.87 -7.63 -1.95
CA LEU A 140 16.28 -7.28 -1.90
C LEU A 140 16.99 -7.95 -0.71
N LEU A 141 16.36 -7.97 0.46
CA LEU A 141 16.86 -8.69 1.64
C LEU A 141 17.05 -10.18 1.35
N ALA A 142 16.08 -10.81 0.67
CA ALA A 142 16.20 -12.22 0.28
C ALA A 142 17.40 -12.46 -0.65
N LEU A 143 17.67 -11.57 -1.60
CA LEU A 143 18.87 -11.67 -2.46
C LEU A 143 20.18 -11.58 -1.65
N HIS A 144 20.24 -10.66 -0.68
CA HIS A 144 21.41 -10.55 0.21
C HIS A 144 21.62 -11.79 1.07
N LEU A 145 20.54 -12.39 1.59
CA LEU A 145 20.61 -13.65 2.34
C LEU A 145 21.19 -14.78 1.48
N VAL A 146 20.70 -14.95 0.25
CA VAL A 146 21.25 -15.95 -0.70
C VAL A 146 22.74 -15.69 -0.97
N ARG A 147 23.14 -14.42 -1.13
CA ARG A 147 24.55 -14.06 -1.34
C ARG A 147 25.41 -14.44 -0.12
N LEU A 148 24.89 -14.23 1.09
CA LEU A 148 25.57 -14.60 2.33
C LEU A 148 25.71 -16.12 2.47
N GLU A 149 24.64 -16.87 2.22
CA GLU A 149 24.65 -18.34 2.25
C GLU A 149 25.74 -18.91 1.33
N ARG A 150 25.80 -18.46 0.07
CA ARG A 150 26.82 -18.90 -0.90
C ARG A 150 28.26 -18.60 -0.44
N ARG A 151 28.48 -17.43 0.16
CA ARG A 151 29.81 -17.04 0.66
C ARG A 151 30.21 -17.87 1.87
N LEU A 152 29.27 -18.21 2.74
CA LEU A 152 29.53 -19.06 3.89
C LEU A 152 29.88 -20.49 3.48
N GLU A 153 29.20 -21.03 2.46
CA GLU A 153 29.54 -22.33 1.88
C GLU A 153 30.98 -22.37 1.37
N GLN A 154 31.41 -21.33 0.63
CA GLN A 154 32.77 -21.21 0.10
C GLN A 154 33.86 -21.11 1.18
N ILE A 155 33.54 -20.54 2.34
CA ILE A 155 34.48 -20.42 3.47
C ILE A 155 34.52 -21.73 4.27
N SER A 156 33.45 -22.51 4.25
CA SER A 156 33.31 -23.75 5.02
C SER A 156 33.79 -25.00 4.26
N SER A 157 34.10 -24.86 2.97
CA SER A 157 34.64 -25.89 2.07
C SER A 157 36.16 -25.76 1.89
#